data_AF-A0A958RC78-F1
#
_entry.id   AF-A0A958RC78-F1
#
_cell.length_a   1.000
_cell.length_b   1.000
_cell.length_c   1.000
_cell.angle_alpha   90.00
_cell.angle_beta   90.00
_cell.angle_gamma   90.00
#
_symmetry.space_group_name_H-M   'P 1'
#
loop_
_entity.id
_entity.type
_entity.pdbx_description
1 polymer ?
#
loop_
_entity_poly.entity_id
_entity_poly.type
_entity_poly.pdbx_seq_one_letter_code
_entity_poly.pdbx_strand_id
1 'polypeptide(L)'
;MSALQKLFKHTFVYGIATVLPRVLSVLLTRLYTDKLPTGEYGVVTVVFAAMIFFNVLLSYGMETAFFRFINKSDRNDAVQSTALTALFFSSLLFLAVTFPLKDQIAQWLDIKAEYIGYAILILTLDALVVIPFAWLRHREMPVKYTFIKVFNVAVNLLFNLFFFLWLPLLATGEESSLMNAVYPAENSISYIFIANAIASAITLALVLPLYFRIRLG
;
A
#
# COMPACT_ATOMS: atom_id res chain seq x y z
N MET A 1 -2.82 -36.91 4.05
CA MET A 1 -2.26 -35.94 5.03
C MET A 1 -3.16 -35.96 6.26
N SER A 2 -2.58 -36.20 7.44
CA SER A 2 -3.30 -36.23 8.73
C SER A 2 -3.99 -34.89 9.00
N ALA A 3 -5.16 -34.91 9.67
CA ALA A 3 -5.88 -33.70 10.08
C ALA A 3 -4.98 -32.74 10.87
N LEU A 4 -4.04 -33.28 11.67
CA LEU A 4 -3.01 -32.52 12.39
C LEU A 4 -2.01 -31.83 11.46
N GLN A 5 -1.55 -32.48 10.39
CA GLN A 5 -0.67 -31.87 9.39
C GLN A 5 -1.39 -30.74 8.64
N LYS A 6 -2.68 -30.93 8.34
CA LYS A 6 -3.50 -29.90 7.71
C LYS A 6 -3.66 -28.70 8.63
N LEU A 7 -3.99 -28.93 9.90
CA LEU A 7 -4.12 -27.90 10.92
C LEU A 7 -2.81 -27.12 11.10
N PHE A 8 -1.67 -27.82 11.26
CA PHE A 8 -0.36 -27.18 11.38
C PHE A 8 -0.02 -26.33 10.17
N LYS A 9 -0.25 -26.84 8.95
CA LYS A 9 0.03 -26.10 7.72
C LYS A 9 -0.82 -24.84 7.60
N HIS A 10 -2.10 -24.91 7.95
CA HIS A 10 -2.96 -23.73 7.98
C HIS A 10 -2.50 -22.75 9.05
N THR A 11 -2.36 -23.18 10.30
CA THR A 11 -1.93 -22.32 11.42
C THR A 11 -0.58 -21.66 11.15
N PHE A 12 0.39 -22.39 10.59
CA PHE A 12 1.70 -21.84 10.24
C PHE A 12 1.62 -20.80 9.12
N VAL A 13 0.84 -21.06 8.06
CA VAL A 13 0.64 -20.11 6.96
C VAL A 13 -0.07 -18.84 7.44
N TYR A 14 -1.13 -18.96 8.24
CA TYR A 14 -1.81 -17.80 8.83
C TYR A 14 -0.97 -17.08 9.89
N GLY A 15 -0.14 -17.82 10.64
CA GLY A 15 0.81 -17.25 11.60
C GLY A 15 1.84 -16.39 10.89
N ILE A 16 2.45 -16.91 9.81
CA ILE A 16 3.35 -16.14 8.96
C ILE A 16 2.63 -14.94 8.33
N ALA A 17 1.39 -15.12 7.86
CA ALA A 17 0.58 -14.05 7.29
C ALA A 17 0.43 -12.82 8.19
N THR A 18 0.33 -13.07 9.50
CA THR A 18 0.02 -12.06 10.51
C THR A 18 1.26 -11.51 11.18
N VAL A 19 2.27 -12.36 11.42
CA VAL A 19 3.50 -11.99 12.13
C VAL A 19 4.53 -11.38 11.19
N LEU A 20 4.73 -11.94 9.99
CA LEU A 20 5.80 -11.52 9.11
C LEU A 20 5.68 -10.03 8.72
N PRO A 21 4.51 -9.51 8.29
CA PRO A 21 4.36 -8.08 8.03
C PRO A 21 4.77 -7.19 9.21
N ARG A 22 4.37 -7.58 10.44
CA ARG A 22 4.69 -6.81 11.65
C ARG A 22 6.19 -6.78 11.93
N VAL A 23 6.86 -7.92 11.80
CA VAL A 23 8.32 -8.01 12.01
C VAL A 23 9.04 -7.16 10.97
N LEU A 24 8.63 -7.21 9.69
CA LEU A 24 9.22 -6.41 8.63
C LEU A 24 8.99 -4.90 8.85
N SER A 25 7.81 -4.50 9.34
CA SER A 25 7.54 -3.09 9.71
C SER A 25 8.44 -2.58 10.83
N VAL A 26 8.74 -3.42 11.84
CA VAL A 26 9.68 -3.05 12.92
C VAL A 26 11.10 -2.89 12.37
N LEU A 27 11.53 -3.76 11.47
CA LEU A 27 12.84 -3.64 10.81
C LEU A 27 12.95 -2.37 9.95
N LEU A 28 11.89 -2.05 9.18
CA LEU A 28 11.80 -0.79 8.43
C LEU A 28 11.90 0.43 9.34
N THR A 29 11.17 0.41 10.45
CA THR A 29 11.20 1.49 11.43
C THR A 29 12.60 1.72 11.97
N ARG A 30 13.30 0.63 12.34
CA ARG A 30 14.69 0.70 12.81
C ARG A 30 15.64 1.22 11.73
N LEU A 31 15.49 0.76 10.49
CA LEU A 31 16.28 1.25 9.35
C LEU A 31 16.09 2.77 9.16
N TYR A 32 14.85 3.26 9.25
CA TYR A 32 14.55 4.67 9.12
C TYR A 32 15.15 5.49 10.25
N THR A 33 15.03 5.04 11.51
CA THR A 33 15.61 5.75 12.66
C THR A 33 17.13 5.73 12.69
N ASP A 34 17.77 4.69 12.14
CA ASP A 34 19.24 4.57 12.10
C ASP A 34 19.85 5.39 10.95
N LYS A 35 19.09 5.65 9.87
CA LYS A 35 19.60 6.31 8.64
C LYS A 35 19.09 7.73 8.43
N LEU A 36 17.95 8.12 9.00
CA LEU A 36 17.39 9.46 8.85
C LEU A 36 17.61 10.32 10.11
N PRO A 37 17.87 11.62 9.95
CA PRO A 37 17.79 12.56 11.06
C PRO A 37 16.41 12.54 11.73
N THR A 38 16.37 12.82 13.04
CA THR A 38 15.12 12.82 13.83
C THR A 38 14.05 13.78 13.27
N GLY A 39 14.45 14.92 12.71
CA GLY A 39 13.52 15.86 12.07
C GLY A 39 12.87 15.31 10.80
N GLU A 40 13.63 14.61 9.96
CA GLU A 40 13.14 14.02 8.71
C GLU A 40 12.20 12.84 8.94
N TYR A 41 12.54 11.99 9.92
CA TYR A 41 11.66 10.90 10.35
C TYR A 41 10.33 11.40 10.95
N GLY A 42 10.34 12.58 11.58
CA GLY A 42 9.14 13.25 12.06
C GLY A 42 8.16 13.57 10.94
N VAL A 43 8.65 14.13 9.83
CA VAL A 43 7.83 14.42 8.63
C VAL A 43 7.20 13.14 8.07
N VAL A 44 7.98 12.08 7.93
CA VAL A 44 7.51 10.76 7.46
C VAL A 44 6.38 10.23 8.35
N THR A 45 6.55 10.35 9.67
CA THR A 45 5.57 9.87 10.65
C THR A 45 4.26 10.66 10.56
N VAL A 46 4.32 11.98 10.42
CA VAL A 46 3.14 12.85 10.25
C VAL A 46 2.38 12.50 8.97
N VAL A 47 3.08 12.32 7.85
CA VAL A 47 2.45 11.95 6.58
C VAL A 47 1.80 10.57 6.67
N PHE A 48 2.48 9.56 7.26
CA PHE A 48 1.89 8.24 7.44
C PHE A 48 0.68 8.26 8.39
N ALA A 49 0.71 9.05 9.46
CA ALA A 49 -0.46 9.21 10.34
C ALA A 49 -1.66 9.80 9.59
N ALA A 50 -1.42 10.83 8.77
CA ALA A 50 -2.45 11.40 7.90
C ALA A 50 -2.97 10.35 6.91
N MET A 51 -2.09 9.55 6.29
CA MET A 51 -2.49 8.47 5.39
C MET A 51 -3.38 7.43 6.07
N ILE A 52 -3.05 6.99 7.29
CA ILE A 52 -3.89 6.04 8.03
C ILE A 52 -5.30 6.61 8.23
N PHE A 53 -5.40 7.89 8.61
CA PHE A 53 -6.69 8.56 8.79
C PHE A 53 -7.48 8.66 7.48
N PHE A 54 -6.85 9.14 6.40
CA PHE A 54 -7.50 9.27 5.10
C PHE A 54 -7.86 7.92 4.47
N ASN A 55 -7.11 6.86 4.73
CA ASN A 55 -7.44 5.51 4.24
C ASN A 55 -8.77 5.02 4.84
N VAL A 56 -8.99 5.26 6.14
CA VAL A 56 -10.27 4.94 6.81
C VAL A 56 -11.41 5.77 6.21
N LEU A 57 -11.18 7.06 5.96
CA LEU A 57 -12.16 7.95 5.35
C LEU A 57 -12.51 7.52 3.92
N LEU A 58 -11.51 7.22 3.09
CA LEU A 58 -11.68 6.78 1.70
C LEU A 58 -12.28 5.40 1.56
N SER A 59 -12.07 4.55 2.55
CA SER A 59 -12.73 3.26 2.60
C SER A 59 -14.20 3.39 3.01
N TYR A 60 -14.59 4.46 3.73
CA TYR A 60 -15.95 4.76 4.24
C TYR A 60 -16.75 3.56 4.76
N GLY A 61 -16.06 2.56 5.33
CA GLY A 61 -16.66 1.31 5.81
C GLY A 61 -17.16 0.36 4.73
N MET A 62 -16.76 0.53 3.47
CA MET A 62 -17.19 -0.29 2.32
C MET A 62 -16.95 -1.78 2.49
N GLU A 63 -15.86 -2.19 3.13
CA GLU A 63 -15.61 -3.60 3.43
C GLU A 63 -16.78 -4.20 4.24
N THR A 64 -17.25 -3.50 5.28
CA THR A 64 -18.37 -3.96 6.12
C THR A 64 -19.70 -3.93 5.39
N ALA A 65 -19.96 -2.88 4.59
CA ALA A 65 -21.17 -2.78 3.79
C ALA A 65 -21.22 -3.91 2.74
N PHE A 66 -20.11 -4.15 2.05
CA PHE A 66 -19.94 -5.23 1.09
C PHE A 66 -20.27 -6.59 1.71
N PHE A 67 -19.69 -6.93 2.87
CA PHE A 67 -20.00 -8.19 3.55
C PHE A 67 -21.46 -8.31 3.98
N ARG A 68 -22.07 -7.22 4.44
CA ARG A 68 -23.49 -7.24 4.83
C ARG A 68 -24.41 -7.49 3.65
N PHE A 69 -24.13 -6.89 2.50
CA PHE A 69 -24.99 -7.02 1.32
C PHE A 69 -24.78 -8.33 0.58
N ILE A 70 -23.53 -8.79 0.42
CA ILE A 70 -23.23 -10.06 -0.28
C ILE A 70 -23.77 -11.29 0.48
N ASN A 71 -23.89 -11.22 1.81
CA ASN A 71 -24.46 -12.31 2.61
C ASN A 71 -26.00 -12.29 2.65
N LYS A 72 -26.64 -11.21 2.20
CA LYS A 72 -28.10 -10.99 2.32
C LYS A 72 -28.83 -10.98 0.97
N SER A 73 -28.11 -10.78 -0.14
CA SER A 73 -28.69 -10.71 -1.48
C SER A 73 -28.53 -12.03 -2.24
N ASP A 74 -29.54 -12.45 -2.98
CA ASP A 74 -29.40 -13.53 -3.97
C ASP A 74 -28.61 -13.08 -5.24
N ARG A 75 -28.37 -11.76 -5.39
CA ARG A 75 -27.67 -11.14 -6.53
C ARG A 75 -26.25 -10.68 -6.17
N ASN A 76 -25.41 -11.64 -5.80
CA ASN A 76 -24.04 -11.37 -5.35
C ASN A 76 -23.17 -10.64 -6.39
N ASP A 77 -23.40 -10.87 -7.68
CA ASP A 77 -22.57 -10.26 -8.74
C ASP A 77 -22.89 -8.76 -8.92
N ALA A 78 -24.16 -8.36 -8.78
CA ALA A 78 -24.57 -6.96 -8.88
C ALA A 78 -24.04 -6.12 -7.72
N VAL A 79 -24.02 -6.68 -6.50
CA VAL A 79 -23.45 -6.03 -5.31
C VAL A 79 -21.93 -5.84 -5.48
N GLN A 80 -21.24 -6.84 -6.01
CA GLN A 80 -19.80 -6.76 -6.27
C GLN A 80 -19.46 -5.69 -7.29
N SER A 81 -20.12 -5.70 -8.46
CA SER A 81 -19.87 -4.69 -9.49
C SER A 81 -20.21 -3.30 -8.99
N THR A 82 -21.33 -3.11 -8.29
CA THR A 82 -21.72 -1.80 -7.77
C THR A 82 -20.73 -1.27 -6.74
N ALA A 83 -20.29 -2.11 -5.79
CA ALA A 83 -19.32 -1.72 -4.77
C ALA A 83 -17.95 -1.38 -5.38
N LEU A 84 -17.51 -2.17 -6.37
CA LEU A 84 -16.26 -1.94 -7.09
C LEU A 84 -16.30 -0.63 -7.87
N THR A 85 -17.38 -0.41 -8.64
CA THR A 85 -17.58 0.81 -9.44
C THR A 85 -17.69 2.04 -8.55
N ALA A 86 -18.46 1.97 -7.46
CA ALA A 86 -18.59 3.08 -6.51
C ALA A 86 -17.24 3.48 -5.91
N LEU A 87 -16.45 2.50 -5.45
CA LEU A 87 -15.14 2.78 -4.85
C LEU A 87 -14.12 3.26 -5.91
N PHE A 88 -14.20 2.73 -7.13
CA PHE A 88 -13.36 3.18 -8.24
C PHE A 88 -13.61 4.65 -8.57
N PHE A 89 -14.88 5.03 -8.79
CA PHE A 89 -15.23 6.42 -9.09
C PHE A 89 -14.97 7.36 -7.90
N SER A 90 -15.22 6.93 -6.66
CA SER A 90 -14.93 7.78 -5.49
C SER A 90 -13.43 8.00 -5.31
N SER A 91 -12.60 6.97 -5.54
CA SER A 91 -11.15 7.08 -5.45
C SER A 91 -10.58 7.94 -6.59
N LEU A 92 -11.14 7.81 -7.79
CA LEU A 92 -10.74 8.64 -8.93
C LEU A 92 -11.15 10.10 -8.74
N LEU A 93 -12.35 10.35 -8.20
CA LEU A 93 -12.80 11.69 -7.85
C LEU A 93 -11.92 12.30 -6.76
N PHE A 94 -11.57 11.53 -5.73
CA PHE A 94 -10.62 11.95 -4.71
C PHE A 94 -9.30 12.38 -5.34
N LEU A 95 -8.69 11.52 -6.17
CA LEU A 95 -7.45 11.84 -6.88
C LEU A 95 -7.57 13.11 -7.71
N ALA A 96 -8.65 13.25 -8.50
CA ALA A 96 -8.86 14.40 -9.37
C ALA A 96 -9.00 15.72 -8.59
N VAL A 97 -9.55 15.69 -7.38
CA VAL A 97 -9.71 16.87 -6.52
C VAL A 97 -8.43 17.15 -5.73
N THR A 98 -7.82 16.14 -5.10
CA THR A 98 -6.70 16.36 -4.17
C THR A 98 -5.36 16.56 -4.88
N PHE A 99 -5.17 15.95 -6.05
CA PHE A 99 -3.91 16.08 -6.80
C PHE A 99 -3.57 17.52 -7.21
N PRO A 100 -4.49 18.34 -7.77
CA PRO A 100 -4.21 19.75 -8.05
C PRO A 100 -4.06 20.60 -6.76
N LEU A 101 -4.68 20.18 -5.66
CA LEU A 101 -4.57 20.85 -4.36
C LEU A 101 -3.30 20.46 -3.58
N LYS A 102 -2.45 19.56 -4.11
CA LYS A 102 -1.27 19.04 -3.40
C LYS A 102 -0.33 20.14 -2.90
N ASP A 103 -0.14 21.20 -3.69
CA ASP A 103 0.79 22.29 -3.36
C ASP A 103 0.24 23.18 -2.23
N GLN A 104 -1.08 23.36 -2.18
CA GLN A 104 -1.73 24.08 -1.08
C GLN A 104 -1.70 23.28 0.22
N ILE A 105 -1.95 21.97 0.13
CA ILE A 105 -1.84 21.04 1.26
C ILE A 105 -0.41 21.03 1.79
N ALA A 106 0.58 20.97 0.89
CA ALA A 106 2.00 21.02 1.23
C ALA A 106 2.39 22.29 2.01
N GLN A 107 1.90 23.46 1.58
CA GLN A 107 2.11 24.73 2.27
C GLN A 107 1.45 24.77 3.66
N TRP A 108 0.26 24.21 3.81
CA TRP A 108 -0.45 24.17 5.10
C TRP A 108 0.22 23.26 6.12
N LEU A 109 0.80 22.15 5.65
CA LEU A 109 1.51 21.21 6.52
C LEU A 109 2.99 21.54 6.72
N ASP A 110 3.53 22.52 5.98
CA ASP A 110 4.97 22.83 5.92
C ASP A 110 5.81 21.61 5.49
N ILE A 111 5.31 20.87 4.49
CA ILE A 111 5.91 19.63 3.97
C ILE A 111 6.16 19.79 2.47
N LYS A 112 7.22 19.17 1.93
CA LYS A 112 7.47 19.16 0.48
C LYS A 112 6.27 18.59 -0.29
N ALA A 113 5.83 19.29 -1.33
CA ALA A 113 4.66 18.89 -2.12
C ALA A 113 4.81 17.53 -2.82
N GLU A 114 6.04 17.08 -3.06
CA GLU A 114 6.34 15.75 -3.58
C GLU A 114 5.82 14.65 -2.64
N TYR A 115 6.00 14.80 -1.31
CA TYR A 115 5.56 13.79 -0.33
C TYR A 115 4.04 13.68 -0.27
N ILE A 116 3.35 14.83 -0.35
CA ILE A 116 1.90 14.88 -0.43
C ILE A 116 1.40 14.23 -1.72
N GLY A 117 2.06 14.50 -2.85
CA GLY A 117 1.76 13.87 -4.14
C GLY A 117 1.85 12.34 -4.07
N TYR A 118 2.94 11.80 -3.51
CA TYR A 118 3.08 10.36 -3.30
C TYR A 118 2.04 9.81 -2.32
N ALA A 119 1.76 10.50 -1.21
CA ALA A 119 0.76 10.07 -0.25
C ALA A 119 -0.64 9.97 -0.88
N ILE A 120 -1.05 10.96 -1.68
CA ILE A 120 -2.32 10.94 -2.42
C ILE A 120 -2.38 9.75 -3.37
N LEU A 121 -1.28 9.48 -4.10
CA LEU A 121 -1.21 8.36 -5.02
C LEU A 121 -1.32 7.02 -4.28
N ILE A 122 -0.58 6.84 -3.18
CA ILE A 122 -0.65 5.62 -2.36
C ILE A 122 -2.06 5.43 -1.80
N LEU A 123 -2.66 6.48 -1.24
CA LEU A 123 -4.02 6.44 -0.71
C LEU A 123 -5.05 6.02 -1.76
N THR A 124 -4.93 6.56 -2.97
CA THR A 124 -5.81 6.22 -4.08
C THR A 124 -5.63 4.76 -4.48
N LEU A 125 -4.38 4.29 -4.61
CA LEU A 125 -4.08 2.90 -4.93
C LEU A 125 -4.60 1.95 -3.86
N ASP A 126 -4.35 2.23 -2.57
CA ASP A 126 -4.80 1.42 -1.45
C ASP A 126 -6.32 1.34 -1.36
N ALA A 127 -7.02 2.45 -1.59
CA ALA A 127 -8.48 2.49 -1.60
C ALA A 127 -9.04 1.55 -2.69
N LEU A 128 -8.45 1.52 -3.88
CA LEU A 128 -8.89 0.64 -4.96
C LEU A 128 -8.81 -0.85 -4.55
N VAL A 129 -7.77 -1.27 -3.84
CA VAL A 129 -7.60 -2.70 -3.47
C VAL A 129 -8.55 -3.18 -2.36
N VAL A 130 -9.25 -2.28 -1.64
CA VAL A 130 -10.14 -2.64 -0.52
C VAL A 130 -11.23 -3.65 -0.92
N ILE A 131 -11.98 -3.38 -2.00
CA ILE A 131 -13.08 -4.27 -2.43
C ILE A 131 -12.58 -5.62 -2.93
N PRO A 132 -11.56 -5.70 -3.81
CA PRO A 132 -11.01 -7.00 -4.19
C PRO A 132 -10.47 -7.83 -3.01
N PHE A 133 -9.89 -7.17 -2.00
CA PHE A 133 -9.48 -7.88 -0.78
C PHE A 133 -10.68 -8.37 0.03
N ALA A 134 -11.73 -7.56 0.17
CA ALA A 134 -12.99 -7.99 0.79
C ALA A 134 -13.61 -9.18 0.03
N TRP A 135 -13.53 -9.18 -1.30
CA TRP A 135 -14.00 -10.27 -2.15
C TRP A 135 -13.19 -11.57 -1.95
N LEU A 136 -11.85 -11.48 -1.93
CA LEU A 136 -10.98 -12.62 -1.64
C LEU A 136 -11.29 -13.25 -0.27
N ARG A 137 -11.61 -12.40 0.71
CA ARG A 137 -11.98 -12.82 2.07
C ARG A 137 -13.38 -13.44 2.11
N HIS A 138 -14.35 -12.91 1.37
CA HIS A 138 -15.69 -13.50 1.26
C HIS A 138 -15.67 -14.90 0.62
N ARG A 139 -14.88 -15.08 -0.44
CA ARG A 139 -14.71 -16.37 -1.14
C ARG A 139 -13.87 -17.39 -0.38
N GLU A 140 -13.54 -17.13 0.88
CA GLU A 140 -12.67 -17.99 1.70
C GLU A 140 -11.36 -18.36 0.98
N MET A 141 -10.74 -17.40 0.29
CA MET A 141 -9.41 -17.54 -0.32
C MET A 141 -8.31 -16.79 0.46
N PRO A 142 -8.15 -17.04 1.76
CA PRO A 142 -7.24 -16.28 2.60
C PRO A 142 -5.76 -16.51 2.28
N VAL A 143 -5.41 -17.63 1.63
CA VAL A 143 -4.04 -17.89 1.16
C VAL A 143 -3.62 -16.84 0.13
N LYS A 144 -4.50 -16.50 -0.84
CA LYS A 144 -4.21 -15.47 -1.85
C LYS A 144 -4.16 -14.07 -1.21
N TYR A 145 -5.12 -13.75 -0.35
CA TYR A 145 -5.14 -12.49 0.40
C TYR A 145 -3.85 -12.28 1.20
N THR A 146 -3.46 -13.31 1.96
CA THR A 146 -2.23 -13.35 2.75
C THR A 146 -1.01 -13.15 1.88
N PHE A 147 -0.90 -13.94 0.80
CA PHE A 147 0.24 -13.89 -0.10
C PHE A 147 0.43 -12.50 -0.68
N ILE A 148 -0.65 -11.86 -1.16
CA ILE A 148 -0.59 -10.51 -1.73
C ILE A 148 -0.17 -9.48 -0.66
N LYS A 149 -0.72 -9.53 0.56
CA LYS A 149 -0.32 -8.61 1.64
C LYS A 149 1.14 -8.80 2.06
N VAL A 150 1.58 -10.03 2.25
CA VAL A 150 2.97 -10.33 2.61
C VAL A 150 3.91 -9.92 1.48
N PHE A 151 3.54 -10.18 0.23
CA PHE A 151 4.30 -9.79 -0.94
C PHE A 151 4.44 -8.27 -1.06
N ASN A 152 3.36 -7.50 -0.83
CA ASN A 152 3.41 -6.04 -0.77
C ASN A 152 4.45 -5.54 0.24
N VAL A 153 4.41 -6.04 1.48
CA VAL A 153 5.35 -5.61 2.53
C VAL A 153 6.78 -6.05 2.21
N ALA A 154 6.96 -7.24 1.65
CA ALA A 154 8.28 -7.73 1.23
C ALA A 154 8.86 -6.87 0.09
N VAL A 155 8.05 -6.54 -0.92
CA VAL A 155 8.44 -5.65 -2.02
C VAL A 155 8.78 -4.26 -1.50
N ASN A 156 7.94 -3.71 -0.61
CA ASN A 156 8.20 -2.43 0.02
C ASN A 156 9.54 -2.44 0.78
N LEU A 157 9.80 -3.49 1.57
CA LEU A 157 11.06 -3.65 2.28
C LEU A 157 12.24 -3.78 1.32
N LEU A 158 12.13 -4.60 0.27
CA LEU A 158 13.20 -4.79 -0.71
C LEU A 158 13.57 -3.48 -1.41
N PHE A 159 12.57 -2.68 -1.82
CA PHE A 159 12.83 -1.37 -2.42
C PHE A 159 13.42 -0.39 -1.41
N ASN A 160 12.92 -0.34 -0.17
CA ASN A 160 13.53 0.49 0.87
C ASN A 160 14.98 0.09 1.15
N LEU A 161 15.28 -1.21 1.28
CA LEU A 161 16.64 -1.69 1.45
C LEU A 161 17.51 -1.36 0.22
N PHE A 162 16.99 -1.49 -0.99
CA PHE A 162 17.69 -1.13 -2.21
C PHE A 162 18.05 0.36 -2.23
N PHE A 163 17.11 1.25 -1.90
CA PHE A 163 17.36 2.69 -1.85
C PHE A 163 18.31 3.09 -0.71
N PHE A 164 18.25 2.45 0.46
CA PHE A 164 19.07 2.83 1.62
C PHE A 164 20.44 2.14 1.70
N LEU A 165 20.62 0.93 1.14
CA LEU A 165 21.87 0.15 1.24
C LEU A 165 22.63 0.08 -0.09
N TRP A 166 21.95 -0.09 -1.23
CA TRP A 166 22.59 -0.28 -2.52
C TRP A 166 22.94 1.04 -3.21
N LEU A 167 22.06 2.03 -3.11
CA LEU A 167 22.25 3.38 -3.66
C LEU A 167 23.56 4.07 -3.18
N PRO A 168 23.90 4.08 -1.87
CA PRO A 168 25.18 4.67 -1.42
C PRO A 168 26.41 3.86 -1.84
N LEU A 169 26.27 2.55 -2.09
CA LEU A 169 27.36 1.67 -2.51
C LEU A 169 27.72 1.85 -3.99
N LEU A 170 26.74 2.23 -4.81
CA LEU A 170 26.93 2.60 -6.22
C LEU A 170 27.43 4.04 -6.39
N ALA A 171 27.16 4.93 -5.44
CA ALA A 171 27.67 6.31 -5.45
C ALA A 171 29.18 6.42 -5.13
N THR A 172 29.76 5.39 -4.51
CA THR A 172 31.21 5.31 -4.22
C THR A 172 32.05 4.73 -5.36
N GLY A 173 31.42 4.18 -6.40
CA GLY A 173 32.08 3.69 -7.62
C GLY A 173 31.99 4.74 -8.72
N GLU A 174 33.13 5.18 -9.21
CA GLU A 174 33.30 6.24 -10.20
C GLU A 174 32.37 6.17 -11.43
N GLU A 175 32.00 7.37 -11.92
CA GLU A 175 31.52 7.66 -13.28
C GLU A 175 30.27 6.91 -13.78
N SER A 176 29.09 7.33 -13.32
CA SER A 176 27.89 7.22 -14.15
C SER A 176 27.04 8.49 -14.08
N SER A 177 27.24 9.32 -15.11
CA SER A 177 26.58 10.61 -15.39
C SER A 177 25.03 10.57 -15.36
N LEU A 178 24.41 9.39 -15.31
CA LEU A 178 22.95 9.21 -15.19
C LEU A 178 22.45 8.99 -13.75
N MET A 179 23.34 8.61 -12.81
CA MET A 179 22.98 8.36 -11.41
C MET A 179 23.08 9.60 -10.54
N ASN A 180 23.89 10.60 -10.91
CA ASN A 180 23.94 11.90 -10.21
C ASN A 180 22.74 12.82 -10.49
N ALA A 181 21.98 12.62 -11.58
CA ALA A 181 20.74 13.35 -11.83
C ALA A 181 19.56 12.85 -10.96
N VAL A 182 19.67 11.63 -10.43
CA VAL A 182 18.68 11.00 -9.53
C VAL A 182 19.09 11.14 -8.05
N TYR A 183 20.26 11.74 -7.79
CA TYR A 183 20.83 11.93 -6.46
C TYR A 183 21.01 13.42 -6.13
N PRO A 184 19.96 14.11 -5.65
CA PRO A 184 20.18 15.08 -4.60
C PRO A 184 20.26 14.29 -3.29
N ALA A 185 21.37 14.43 -2.57
CA ALA A 185 21.61 13.86 -1.23
C ALA A 185 20.58 14.30 -0.15
N GLU A 186 19.49 14.94 -0.56
CA GLU A 186 18.47 15.62 0.24
C GLU A 186 17.05 15.02 0.04
N ASN A 187 16.95 13.89 -0.69
CA ASN A 187 15.71 13.20 -1.05
C ASN A 187 15.55 11.79 -0.42
N SER A 188 16.28 11.48 0.65
CA SER A 188 16.20 10.20 1.37
C SER A 188 14.77 9.82 1.76
N ILE A 189 13.94 10.81 2.09
CA ILE A 189 12.52 10.66 2.40
C ILE A 189 11.67 10.27 1.17
N SER A 190 11.95 10.86 -0.01
CA SER A 190 11.19 10.58 -1.24
C SER A 190 11.22 9.09 -1.59
N TYR A 191 12.35 8.41 -1.35
CA TYR A 191 12.49 6.98 -1.63
C TYR A 191 11.56 6.10 -0.81
N ILE A 192 11.27 6.47 0.45
CA ILE A 192 10.30 5.75 1.29
C ILE A 192 8.91 5.81 0.65
N PHE A 193 8.51 7.00 0.21
CA PHE A 193 7.23 7.19 -0.43
C PHE A 193 7.15 6.54 -1.81
N ILE A 194 8.22 6.59 -2.60
CA ILE A 194 8.31 5.89 -3.90
C ILE A 194 8.22 4.37 -3.70
N ALA A 195 8.96 3.81 -2.74
CA ALA A 195 8.90 2.38 -2.43
C ALA A 195 7.48 1.94 -1.99
N ASN A 196 6.78 2.77 -1.22
CA ASN A 196 5.37 2.53 -0.87
C ASN A 196 4.43 2.65 -2.07
N ALA A 197 4.63 3.65 -2.92
CA ALA A 197 3.84 3.83 -4.15
C ALA A 197 4.01 2.65 -5.11
N ILE A 198 5.24 2.18 -5.33
CA ILE A 198 5.55 1.01 -6.15
C ILE A 198 4.92 -0.25 -5.56
N ALA A 199 5.07 -0.49 -4.25
CA ALA A 199 4.46 -1.64 -3.59
C ALA A 199 2.93 -1.64 -3.74
N SER A 200 2.30 -0.47 -3.57
CA SER A 200 0.85 -0.29 -3.72
C SER A 200 0.40 -0.50 -5.17
N ALA A 201 1.17 0.01 -6.15
CA ALA A 201 0.89 -0.18 -7.57
C ALA A 201 1.01 -1.65 -7.99
N ILE A 202 2.05 -2.36 -7.52
CA ILE A 202 2.22 -3.80 -7.75
C ILE A 202 1.06 -4.58 -7.12
N THR A 203 0.59 -4.17 -5.95
CA THR A 203 -0.55 -4.81 -5.28
C THR A 203 -1.83 -4.65 -6.10
N LEU A 204 -2.09 -3.44 -6.59
CA LEU A 204 -3.19 -3.19 -7.51
C LEU A 204 -3.04 -4.03 -8.79
N ALA A 205 -1.84 -4.13 -9.38
CA ALA A 205 -1.60 -4.94 -10.57
C ALA A 205 -1.85 -6.44 -10.34
N LEU A 206 -1.44 -6.99 -9.19
CA LEU A 206 -1.72 -8.37 -8.79
C LEU A 206 -3.21 -8.63 -8.59
N VAL A 207 -3.95 -7.59 -8.19
CA VAL A 207 -5.37 -7.65 -7.91
C VAL A 207 -6.22 -7.29 -9.14
N LEU A 208 -5.66 -6.64 -10.15
CA LEU A 208 -6.28 -6.32 -11.43
C LEU A 208 -6.99 -7.52 -12.11
N PRO A 209 -6.44 -8.75 -12.15
CA PRO A 209 -7.18 -9.90 -12.70
C PRO A 209 -8.46 -10.22 -11.93
N LEU A 210 -8.58 -9.83 -10.65
CA LEU A 210 -9.82 -9.94 -9.88
C LEU A 210 -10.86 -8.93 -10.34
N TYR A 211 -10.47 -7.71 -10.74
CA TYR A 211 -11.39 -6.72 -11.32
C TYR A 211 -12.07 -7.28 -12.57
N PHE A 212 -11.31 -7.88 -13.47
CA PHE A 212 -11.85 -8.48 -14.70
C PHE A 212 -12.70 -9.72 -14.42
N ARG A 213 -12.37 -10.50 -13.40
CA ARG A 213 -13.14 -11.68 -13.01
C ARG A 213 -14.45 -11.32 -12.29
N ILE A 214 -14.51 -10.19 -11.60
CA ILE A 214 -15.72 -9.70 -10.91
C ILE A 214 -16.76 -9.18 -11.92
N ARG A 215 -16.42 -9.03 -13.21
CA ARG A 215 -17.21 -8.33 -14.24
C ARG A 215 -17.65 -6.96 -13.71
N LEU A 216 -16.91 -5.93 -14.10
CA LEU A 216 -17.51 -4.60 -14.22
C LEU A 216 -18.76 -4.80 -15.09
N GLY A 217 -19.94 -4.62 -14.50
CA GLY A 217 -21.23 -4.90 -15.12
C GLY A 217 -21.41 -4.22 -16.46
#